data_AF-A0A521Y2F8-F1
#
_entry.id   AF-A0A521Y2F8-F1
#
_cell.length_a   1.000
_cell.length_b   1.000
_cell.length_c   1.000
_cell.angle_alpha   90.00
_cell.angle_beta   90.00
_cell.angle_gamma   90.00
#
_symmetry.space_group_name_H-M   'P 1'
#
loop_
_entity.id
_entity.type
_entity.pdbx_description
1 polymer ?
#
loop_
_entity_poly.entity_id
_entity_poly.type
_entity_poly.pdbx_seq_one_letter_code
_entity_poly.pdbx_strand_id
1 'polypeptide(L)'
;EDRFTSIHIEELTCVARDTKLGPEEISADIPNVSESALSKLDECGIVYIGAEVTSGDILVGKVTPKGETQLTPEEKLLRAIFGEKASDVKDSSLRVPTGMEGTVVDVQVFTREGVKKDSRVLEIEKNELAKAKQDLSDEMRIKENDIFSRIEKLLLNRTAEGGPNKLKKGSKITKAYLTEVPREKWFEIHLKDTAASKQLEDAAKQLKTIRLDFEKAYEAKHQKITQSDDLAPGVLKIVKVYLAVKRRVQPGDKMAGRHGNKGVISMIVPVEDMPYLADGTPVDVVLNPLGVPSRMNVGQVLETHLGWASKELGRKIGQMVDAHESSRHIRQFLTTIYTEGKTKENLSSLNDEEVTTLANNLREGVPFATPVFDGASEAEIKTMLALAGLAEDGQAMLYDGRTGVQFDRPVTVGYMYMMKLNHLVDDKMHARSTGSYSLVTQQPLGGKAQFGGQRFGEMEVWALEAYGAAYTLQEMLTVKSDDVTGRTKMYKNIVDSEHYMESSIPEAFNVLIKEIRSLAINFDFE
;
A
#
# COMPACT_ATOMS: atom_id res chain seq x y z
N GLU A 1 14.24 -9.19 8.60
CA GLU A 1 14.67 -8.10 7.71
C GLU A 1 13.41 -7.47 7.08
N ASP A 2 13.36 -6.16 6.85
CA ASP A 2 12.18 -5.38 6.36
C ASP A 2 10.95 -5.20 7.31
N ARG A 3 11.19 -4.89 8.60
CA ARG A 3 10.10 -4.73 9.62
C ARG A 3 9.13 -3.57 9.39
N PHE A 4 9.60 -2.42 8.91
CA PHE A 4 8.79 -1.19 8.71
C PHE A 4 8.62 -0.81 7.23
N THR A 5 8.75 -1.79 6.34
CA THR A 5 8.47 -1.60 4.92
C THR A 5 6.97 -1.67 4.69
N SER A 6 6.39 -0.64 4.09
CA SER A 6 4.97 -0.57 3.75
C SER A 6 4.76 -0.73 2.24
N ILE A 7 3.68 -1.42 1.87
CA ILE A 7 3.23 -1.53 0.48
C ILE A 7 2.13 -0.50 0.27
N HIS A 8 2.35 0.43 -0.64
CA HIS A 8 1.38 1.43 -1.06
C HIS A 8 0.90 1.07 -2.46
N ILE A 9 -0.41 1.09 -2.69
CA ILE A 9 -0.99 0.85 -4.02
C ILE A 9 -1.62 2.16 -4.46
N GLU A 10 -1.05 2.77 -5.48
CA GLU A 10 -1.49 4.03 -6.04
C GLU A 10 -2.25 3.79 -7.34
N GLU A 11 -3.43 4.38 -7.46
CA GLU A 11 -4.25 4.32 -8.67
C GLU A 11 -3.96 5.57 -9.54
N LEU A 12 -3.37 5.34 -10.71
CA LEU A 12 -3.09 6.39 -11.69
C LEU A 12 -4.06 6.24 -12.86
N THR A 13 -4.77 7.31 -13.20
CA THR A 13 -5.83 7.27 -14.22
C THR A 13 -5.46 8.14 -15.43
N CYS A 14 -5.53 7.54 -16.61
CA CYS A 14 -5.44 8.22 -17.90
C CYS A 14 -6.83 8.27 -18.53
N VAL A 15 -7.26 9.45 -18.98
CA VAL A 15 -8.59 9.66 -19.58
C VAL A 15 -8.41 10.18 -21.00
N ALA A 16 -8.95 9.46 -21.98
CA ALA A 16 -9.02 9.88 -23.37
C ALA A 16 -10.39 10.51 -23.63
N ARG A 17 -10.39 11.77 -24.09
CA ARG A 17 -11.59 12.56 -24.29
C ARG A 17 -11.83 12.88 -25.76
N ASP A 18 -13.08 13.10 -26.10
CA ASP A 18 -13.46 13.70 -27.37
C ASP A 18 -13.33 15.22 -27.26
N THR A 19 -12.45 15.82 -28.06
CA THR A 19 -12.21 17.27 -28.05
C THR A 19 -12.76 17.91 -29.32
N LYS A 20 -12.93 19.25 -29.30
CA LYS A 20 -13.40 19.99 -30.48
C LYS A 20 -12.49 19.84 -31.70
N LEU A 21 -11.21 19.53 -31.50
CA LEU A 21 -10.21 19.36 -32.57
C LEU A 21 -10.13 17.90 -33.07
N GLY A 22 -10.80 16.98 -32.38
CA GLY A 22 -10.76 15.55 -32.66
C GLY A 22 -10.67 14.71 -31.37
N PRO A 23 -10.86 13.39 -31.49
CA PRO A 23 -10.72 12.48 -30.36
C PRO A 23 -9.25 12.38 -29.91
N GLU A 24 -9.02 12.33 -28.61
CA GLU A 24 -7.73 11.90 -28.06
C GLU A 24 -7.59 10.39 -28.20
N GLU A 25 -6.39 9.95 -28.58
CA GLU A 25 -6.11 8.54 -28.82
C GLU A 25 -5.09 8.02 -27.81
N ILE A 26 -5.29 6.77 -27.39
CA ILE A 26 -4.31 6.01 -26.61
C ILE A 26 -3.51 5.19 -27.63
N SER A 27 -2.22 5.48 -27.74
CA SER A 27 -1.34 4.91 -28.76
C SER A 27 0.10 4.89 -28.28
N ALA A 28 0.87 3.93 -28.78
CA ALA A 28 2.33 3.86 -28.60
C ALA A 28 3.09 4.84 -29.51
N ASP A 29 2.44 5.39 -30.55
CA ASP A 29 3.03 6.39 -31.46
C ASP A 29 2.99 7.79 -30.81
N ILE A 30 4.00 8.09 -30.00
CA ILE A 30 4.10 9.33 -29.23
C ILE A 30 5.19 10.22 -29.83
N PRO A 31 4.89 11.48 -30.19
CA PRO A 31 5.87 12.37 -30.82
C PRO A 31 7.01 12.72 -29.87
N ASN A 32 8.24 12.76 -30.41
CA ASN A 32 9.46 13.20 -29.70
C ASN A 32 9.84 12.35 -28.47
N VAL A 33 9.43 11.08 -28.44
CA VAL A 33 9.80 10.12 -27.39
C VAL A 33 10.80 9.11 -27.92
N SER A 34 11.82 8.76 -27.13
CA SER A 34 12.82 7.76 -27.51
C SER A 34 12.24 6.34 -27.47
N GLU A 35 12.73 5.44 -28.33
CA GLU A 35 12.32 4.03 -28.34
C GLU A 35 12.53 3.34 -26.98
N SER A 36 13.57 3.74 -26.23
CA SER A 36 13.82 3.23 -24.88
C SER A 36 12.66 3.49 -23.92
N ALA A 37 11.99 4.63 -24.03
CA ALA A 37 10.85 4.98 -23.18
C ALA A 37 9.56 4.26 -23.62
N LEU A 38 9.48 3.82 -24.88
CA LEU A 38 8.38 3.02 -25.42
C LEU A 38 8.52 1.53 -25.12
N SER A 39 9.72 1.06 -24.77
CA SER A 39 10.00 -0.38 -24.52
C SER A 39 9.12 -1.04 -23.46
N LYS A 40 8.58 -0.27 -22.52
CA LYS A 40 7.71 -0.76 -21.43
C LYS A 40 6.21 -0.76 -21.79
N LEU A 41 5.86 -0.20 -22.94
CA LEU A 41 4.48 -0.12 -23.43
C LEU A 41 4.20 -1.26 -24.41
N ASP A 42 2.95 -1.71 -24.42
CA ASP A 42 2.44 -2.61 -25.44
C ASP A 42 2.14 -1.88 -26.77
N GLU A 43 1.70 -2.63 -27.78
CA GLU A 43 1.34 -2.09 -29.09
C GLU A 43 0.21 -1.04 -29.03
N CYS A 44 -0.61 -1.04 -27.97
CA CYS A 44 -1.67 -0.07 -27.73
C CYS A 44 -1.18 1.17 -26.97
N GLY A 45 0.07 1.19 -26.50
CA GLY A 45 0.62 2.27 -25.68
C GLY A 45 0.29 2.15 -24.19
N ILE A 46 0.01 0.95 -23.68
CA ILE A 46 -0.29 0.70 -22.26
C ILE A 46 0.83 -0.13 -21.63
N VAL A 47 1.24 0.22 -20.41
CA VAL A 47 2.30 -0.49 -19.69
C VAL A 47 1.96 -1.97 -19.40
N TYR A 48 2.97 -2.83 -19.44
CA TYR A 48 2.82 -4.24 -19.06
C TYR A 48 2.64 -4.44 -17.55
N ILE A 49 1.79 -5.39 -17.17
CA ILE A 49 1.67 -5.85 -15.78
C ILE A 49 2.98 -6.56 -15.38
N GLY A 50 3.54 -6.18 -14.24
CA GLY A 50 4.84 -6.65 -13.75
C GLY A 50 6.03 -5.78 -14.15
N ALA A 51 5.84 -4.73 -14.95
CA ALA A 51 6.90 -3.81 -15.28
C ALA A 51 7.31 -2.97 -14.06
N GLU A 52 8.61 -2.87 -13.81
CA GLU A 52 9.20 -1.94 -12.85
C GLU A 52 9.37 -0.56 -13.52
N VAL A 53 8.76 0.45 -12.91
CA VAL A 53 8.69 1.80 -13.46
C VAL A 53 9.21 2.81 -12.45
N THR A 54 9.87 3.83 -12.98
CA THR A 54 10.49 4.91 -12.22
C THR A 54 9.85 6.24 -12.61
N SER A 55 10.09 7.27 -11.79
CA SER A 55 9.64 8.64 -12.04
C SER A 55 9.90 9.10 -13.48
N GLY A 56 8.84 9.49 -14.19
CA GLY A 56 8.91 10.00 -15.56
C GLY A 56 8.68 8.97 -16.67
N ASP A 57 8.71 7.68 -16.35
CA ASP A 57 8.32 6.60 -17.27
C ASP A 57 6.86 6.76 -17.70
N ILE A 58 6.57 6.39 -18.95
CA ILE A 58 5.22 6.46 -19.51
C ILE A 58 4.45 5.22 -19.09
N LEU A 59 3.27 5.42 -18.49
CA LEU A 59 2.35 4.34 -18.13
C LEU A 59 1.29 4.12 -19.21
N VAL A 60 0.78 5.21 -19.77
CA VAL A 60 -0.22 5.17 -20.83
C VAL A 60 0.09 6.28 -21.83
N GLY A 61 0.46 5.89 -23.04
CA GLY A 61 0.66 6.78 -24.17
C GLY A 61 -0.65 7.44 -24.58
N LYS A 62 -0.70 8.77 -24.57
CA LYS A 62 -1.87 9.55 -24.97
C LYS A 62 -1.46 10.69 -25.89
N VAL A 63 -2.13 10.79 -27.03
CA VAL A 63 -1.92 11.85 -28.00
C VAL A 63 -3.18 12.71 -28.11
N THR A 64 -2.99 14.02 -28.07
CA THR A 64 -4.08 14.99 -28.22
C THR A 64 -3.90 15.74 -29.54
N PRO A 65 -4.93 15.81 -30.41
CA PRO A 65 -4.91 16.64 -31.61
C PRO A 65 -4.63 18.10 -31.25
N LYS A 66 -3.67 18.70 -31.93
CA LYS A 66 -3.25 20.09 -31.75
C LYS A 66 -3.64 20.88 -33.00
N GLY A 67 -4.21 22.07 -32.81
CA GLY A 67 -4.45 22.99 -33.93
C GLY A 67 -3.14 23.51 -34.53
N GLU A 68 -3.18 23.93 -35.79
CA GLU A 68 -2.03 24.57 -36.44
C GLU A 68 -1.61 25.82 -35.66
N THR A 69 -0.40 25.77 -35.10
CA THR A 69 0.22 26.93 -34.44
C THR A 69 1.13 27.65 -35.43
N GLN A 70 0.97 28.98 -35.55
CA GLN A 70 1.88 29.80 -36.31
C GLN A 70 3.26 29.80 -35.63
N LEU A 71 4.22 29.11 -36.26
CA LEU A 71 5.60 29.06 -35.80
C LEU A 71 6.30 30.40 -36.04
N THR A 72 7.24 30.73 -35.17
CA THR A 72 8.16 31.87 -35.33
C THR A 72 9.08 31.67 -36.55
N PRO A 73 9.61 32.73 -37.17
CA PRO A 73 10.57 32.61 -38.27
C PRO A 73 11.76 31.69 -37.96
N GLU A 74 12.26 31.73 -36.73
CA GLU A 74 13.36 30.92 -36.23
C GLU A 74 13.00 29.43 -36.18
N GLU A 75 11.83 29.09 -35.63
CA GLU A 75 11.32 27.71 -35.60
C GLU A 75 11.04 27.18 -37.01
N LYS A 76 10.53 28.03 -37.92
CA LYS A 76 10.32 27.68 -39.32
C LYS A 76 11.64 27.36 -40.01
N LEU A 77 12.67 28.18 -39.81
CA LEU A 77 14.00 27.94 -40.36
C LEU A 77 14.59 26.65 -39.82
N LEU A 78 14.51 26.41 -38.51
CA LEU A 78 15.05 25.22 -37.86
C LEU A 78 14.40 23.94 -38.42
N ARG A 79 13.08 23.92 -38.58
CA ARG A 79 12.38 22.79 -39.21
C ARG A 79 12.73 22.63 -40.69
N ALA A 80 12.94 23.72 -41.41
CA ALA A 80 13.37 23.66 -42.81
C ALA A 80 14.79 23.06 -42.94
N ILE A 81 15.68 23.34 -41.98
CA ILE A 81 17.04 22.78 -41.94
C ILE A 81 17.02 21.28 -41.60
N PHE A 82 16.28 20.89 -40.56
CA PHE A 82 16.27 19.49 -40.09
C PHE A 82 15.24 18.60 -40.81
N GLY A 83 14.38 19.17 -41.65
CA GLY A 83 13.32 18.44 -42.36
C GLY A 83 12.25 17.85 -41.43
N GLU A 84 12.17 18.31 -40.18
CA GLU A 84 11.18 17.85 -39.21
C GLU A 84 9.80 18.37 -39.57
N LYS A 85 8.86 17.44 -39.82
CA LYS A 85 7.45 17.79 -40.02
C LYS A 85 6.83 18.28 -38.72
N ALA A 86 5.89 19.21 -38.82
CA ALA A 86 5.03 19.53 -37.70
C ALA A 86 4.24 18.28 -37.31
N SER A 87 4.39 17.85 -36.05
CA SER A 87 3.44 16.91 -35.47
C SER A 87 2.13 17.65 -35.19
N ASP A 88 1.05 17.19 -35.81
CA ASP A 88 -0.31 17.70 -35.57
C ASP A 88 -0.88 17.18 -34.24
N VAL A 89 -0.11 16.36 -33.51
CA VAL A 89 -0.47 15.82 -32.21
C VAL A 89 0.52 16.23 -31.13
N LYS A 90 0.02 16.37 -29.90
CA LYS A 90 0.78 16.69 -28.69
C LYS A 90 0.80 15.47 -27.75
N ASP A 91 1.96 15.19 -27.15
CA ASP A 91 2.07 14.24 -26.03
C ASP A 91 1.29 14.75 -24.81
N SER A 92 0.30 13.97 -24.38
CA SER A 92 -0.49 14.17 -23.16
C SER A 92 -0.54 12.91 -22.31
N SER A 93 0.47 12.04 -22.47
CA SER A 93 0.59 10.73 -21.85
C SER A 93 0.60 10.79 -20.33
N LEU A 94 0.08 9.72 -19.70
CA LEU A 94 0.20 9.51 -18.27
C LEU A 94 1.61 9.02 -17.95
N ARG A 95 2.30 9.71 -17.03
CA ARG A 95 3.64 9.36 -16.57
C ARG A 95 3.63 9.07 -15.06
N VAL A 96 4.59 8.26 -14.62
CA VAL A 96 4.80 8.01 -13.19
C VAL A 96 5.14 9.34 -12.50
N PRO A 97 4.45 9.69 -11.39
CA PRO A 97 4.74 10.89 -10.62
C PRO A 97 6.20 10.96 -10.16
N THR A 98 6.69 12.17 -9.94
CA THR A 98 8.05 12.39 -9.45
C THR A 98 8.25 11.80 -8.05
N GLY A 99 9.38 11.14 -7.84
CA GLY A 99 9.72 10.50 -6.56
C GLY A 99 8.94 9.21 -6.26
N MET A 100 8.27 8.64 -7.26
CA MET A 100 7.59 7.35 -7.14
C MET A 100 8.30 6.29 -7.98
N GLU A 101 8.51 5.13 -7.39
CA GLU A 101 9.09 3.95 -8.04
C GLU A 101 8.34 2.72 -7.55
N GLY A 102 7.97 1.83 -8.47
CA GLY A 102 7.21 0.66 -8.11
C GLY A 102 6.98 -0.30 -9.26
N THR A 103 6.20 -1.34 -8.98
CA THR A 103 5.84 -2.36 -9.96
C THR A 103 4.37 -2.19 -10.33
N VAL A 104 4.06 -2.20 -11.63
CA VAL A 104 2.68 -2.21 -12.10
C VAL A 104 2.03 -3.54 -11.72
N VAL A 105 1.00 -3.51 -10.89
CA VAL A 105 0.33 -4.73 -10.40
C VAL A 105 -0.92 -5.08 -11.17
N ASP A 106 -1.63 -4.07 -11.66
CA ASP A 106 -2.88 -4.27 -12.37
C ASP A 106 -3.14 -3.11 -13.35
N VAL A 107 -3.86 -3.41 -14.41
CA VAL A 107 -4.27 -2.45 -15.43
C VAL A 107 -5.72 -2.73 -15.83
N GLN A 108 -6.57 -1.73 -15.67
CA GLN A 108 -7.99 -1.81 -16.03
C GLN A 108 -8.29 -0.81 -17.15
N VAL A 109 -8.97 -1.26 -18.19
CA VAL A 109 -9.34 -0.43 -19.32
C VAL A 109 -10.86 -0.41 -19.44
N PHE A 110 -11.43 0.77 -19.36
CA PHE A 110 -12.86 1.00 -19.52
C PHE A 110 -13.12 1.65 -20.87
N THR A 111 -14.04 1.09 -21.65
CA THR A 111 -14.36 1.57 -22.99
C THR A 111 -15.83 1.93 -23.09
N ARG A 112 -16.11 3.13 -23.62
CA ARG A 112 -17.47 3.58 -23.91
C ARG A 112 -18.11 2.74 -25.02
N GLU A 113 -19.42 2.55 -24.92
CA GLU A 113 -20.24 1.93 -25.96
C GLU A 113 -20.10 2.67 -27.31
N GLY A 114 -19.81 1.93 -28.38
CA GLY A 114 -19.61 2.46 -29.73
C GLY A 114 -18.15 2.75 -30.11
N VAL A 115 -17.23 2.75 -29.16
CA VAL A 115 -15.78 2.80 -29.44
C VAL A 115 -15.27 1.38 -29.71
N LYS A 116 -14.46 1.20 -30.76
CA LYS A 116 -13.85 -0.11 -31.07
C LYS A 116 -12.89 -0.50 -29.95
N LYS A 117 -13.05 -1.71 -29.42
CA LYS A 117 -12.13 -2.28 -28.41
C LYS A 117 -10.75 -2.55 -29.02
N ASP A 118 -9.70 -2.22 -28.29
CA ASP A 118 -8.32 -2.47 -28.72
C ASP A 118 -7.92 -3.93 -28.48
N SER A 119 -6.79 -4.37 -29.07
CA SER A 119 -6.25 -5.71 -28.83
C SER A 119 -6.01 -5.99 -27.35
N ARG A 120 -5.52 -4.99 -26.60
CA ARG A 120 -5.29 -5.10 -25.16
C ARG A 120 -6.57 -5.30 -24.35
N VAL A 121 -7.66 -4.62 -24.71
CA VAL A 121 -8.97 -4.78 -24.04
C VAL A 121 -9.51 -6.18 -24.26
N LEU A 122 -9.44 -6.68 -25.49
CA LEU A 122 -9.87 -8.03 -25.84
C LEU A 122 -9.04 -9.11 -25.11
N GLU A 123 -7.73 -8.87 -24.94
CA GLU A 123 -6.86 -9.75 -24.16
C GLU A 123 -7.26 -9.77 -22.68
N ILE A 124 -7.49 -8.60 -22.08
CA ILE A 124 -7.92 -8.47 -20.68
C ILE A 124 -9.27 -9.17 -20.47
N GLU A 125 -10.27 -8.91 -21.29
CA GLU A 125 -11.59 -9.55 -21.20
C GLU A 125 -11.48 -11.08 -21.32
N LYS A 126 -10.67 -11.57 -22.25
CA LYS A 126 -10.44 -13.01 -22.41
C LYS A 126 -9.78 -13.62 -21.17
N ASN A 127 -8.80 -12.94 -20.57
CA ASN A 127 -8.12 -13.39 -19.37
C ASN A 127 -9.05 -13.37 -18.15
N GLU A 128 -9.87 -12.33 -18.01
CA GLU A 128 -10.89 -12.24 -16.94
C GLU A 128 -11.96 -13.31 -17.07
N LEU A 129 -12.45 -13.58 -18.29
CA LEU A 129 -13.39 -14.66 -18.55
C LEU A 129 -12.79 -16.03 -18.24
N ALA A 130 -11.53 -16.26 -18.63
CA ALA A 130 -10.83 -17.51 -18.33
C ALA A 130 -10.67 -17.72 -16.82
N LYS A 131 -10.27 -16.67 -16.09
CA LYS A 131 -10.14 -16.70 -14.62
C LYS A 131 -11.49 -16.92 -13.95
N ALA A 132 -12.53 -16.18 -14.35
CA ALA A 132 -13.88 -16.34 -13.82
C ALA A 132 -14.43 -17.76 -14.04
N LYS A 133 -14.16 -18.35 -15.22
CA LYS A 133 -14.52 -19.74 -15.52
C LYS A 133 -13.77 -20.73 -14.62
N GLN A 134 -12.47 -20.52 -14.44
CA GLN A 134 -11.63 -21.37 -13.59
C GLN A 134 -12.12 -21.32 -12.14
N ASP A 135 -12.29 -20.13 -11.57
CA ASP A 135 -12.73 -19.93 -10.18
C ASP A 135 -14.08 -20.61 -9.91
N LEU A 136 -15.06 -20.37 -10.80
CA LEU A 136 -16.38 -20.98 -10.67
C LEU A 136 -16.31 -22.51 -10.84
N SER A 137 -15.47 -23.00 -11.76
CA SER A 137 -15.29 -24.43 -11.99
C SER A 137 -14.63 -25.13 -10.80
N ASP A 138 -13.66 -24.46 -10.16
CA ASP A 138 -13.00 -24.96 -8.96
C ASP A 138 -13.96 -24.98 -7.77
N GLU A 139 -14.77 -23.93 -7.60
CA GLU A 139 -15.82 -23.86 -6.57
C GLU A 139 -16.84 -24.98 -6.75
N MET A 140 -17.33 -25.18 -7.98
CA MET A 140 -18.23 -26.27 -8.32
C MET A 140 -17.59 -27.61 -8.00
N ARG A 141 -16.35 -27.85 -8.45
CA ARG A 141 -15.62 -29.11 -8.20
C ARG A 141 -15.47 -29.40 -6.72
N ILE A 142 -15.16 -28.40 -5.88
CA ILE A 142 -15.02 -28.57 -4.42
C ILE A 142 -16.37 -28.95 -3.80
N LYS A 143 -17.45 -28.25 -4.17
CA LYS A 143 -18.81 -28.53 -3.69
C LYS A 143 -19.29 -29.91 -4.13
N GLU A 144 -19.08 -30.28 -5.39
CA GLU A 144 -19.40 -31.62 -5.91
C GLU A 144 -18.63 -32.70 -5.14
N ASN A 145 -17.33 -32.52 -4.92
CA ASN A 145 -16.50 -33.46 -4.17
C ASN A 145 -16.95 -33.63 -2.71
N ASP A 146 -17.36 -32.56 -2.02
CA ASP A 146 -17.92 -32.65 -0.66
C ASP A 146 -19.24 -33.44 -0.64
N ILE A 147 -20.15 -33.17 -1.58
CA ILE A 147 -21.40 -33.94 -1.71
C ILE A 147 -21.10 -35.41 -1.96
N PHE A 148 -20.22 -35.74 -2.91
CA PHE A 148 -19.85 -37.13 -3.17
C PHE A 148 -19.16 -37.78 -1.96
N SER A 149 -18.34 -37.05 -1.21
CA SER A 149 -17.72 -37.57 0.02
C SER A 149 -18.74 -37.86 1.12
N ARG A 150 -19.79 -37.03 1.26
CA ARG A 150 -20.92 -37.28 2.18
C ARG A 150 -21.74 -38.48 1.73
N ILE A 151 -22.00 -38.61 0.42
CA ILE A 151 -22.70 -39.76 -0.17
C ILE A 151 -21.89 -41.04 0.04
N GLU A 152 -20.57 -41.02 -0.16
CA GLU A 152 -19.69 -42.18 0.08
C GLU A 152 -19.82 -42.66 1.53
N LYS A 153 -19.73 -41.76 2.51
CA LYS A 153 -19.92 -42.09 3.94
C LYS A 153 -21.31 -42.63 4.25
N LEU A 154 -22.34 -42.11 3.57
CA LEU A 154 -23.73 -42.52 3.75
C LEU A 154 -24.02 -43.90 3.12
N LEU A 155 -23.41 -44.20 1.98
CA LEU A 155 -23.58 -45.47 1.26
C LEU A 155 -22.77 -46.60 1.89
N LEU A 156 -21.59 -46.32 2.47
CA LEU A 156 -20.74 -47.34 3.09
C LEU A 156 -21.48 -48.15 4.16
N ASN A 157 -21.35 -49.48 4.09
CA ASN A 157 -21.94 -50.46 5.01
C ASN A 157 -23.48 -50.55 5.03
N ARG A 158 -24.20 -49.81 4.18
CA ARG A 158 -25.66 -49.93 4.04
C ARG A 158 -26.04 -51.08 3.09
N THR A 159 -27.23 -51.65 3.30
CA THR A 159 -27.80 -52.71 2.45
C THR A 159 -28.58 -52.12 1.29
N ALA A 160 -28.21 -52.51 0.08
CA ALA A 160 -28.86 -52.07 -1.14
C ALA A 160 -29.96 -53.05 -1.60
N GLU A 161 -31.04 -52.50 -2.14
CA GLU A 161 -32.12 -53.26 -2.82
C GLU A 161 -31.86 -53.44 -4.32
N GLY A 162 -30.88 -52.72 -4.87
CA GLY A 162 -30.45 -52.81 -6.25
C GLY A 162 -29.60 -51.61 -6.64
N GLY A 163 -28.80 -51.75 -7.70
CA GLY A 163 -27.97 -50.65 -8.19
C GLY A 163 -27.19 -51.03 -9.46
N PRO A 164 -26.37 -50.10 -9.98
CA PRO A 164 -25.51 -50.31 -11.14
C PRO A 164 -24.59 -51.53 -11.01
N ASN A 165 -24.01 -52.03 -12.12
CA ASN A 165 -23.03 -53.13 -12.08
C ASN A 165 -23.49 -54.46 -11.42
N LYS A 166 -24.78 -54.82 -11.58
CA LYS A 166 -25.37 -56.08 -11.08
C LYS A 166 -25.26 -56.27 -9.56
N LEU A 167 -25.51 -55.20 -8.80
CA LEU A 167 -25.55 -55.30 -7.33
C LEU A 167 -26.74 -56.16 -6.87
N LYS A 168 -26.47 -57.25 -6.14
CA LYS A 168 -27.50 -58.20 -5.67
C LYS A 168 -28.33 -57.60 -4.53
N LYS A 169 -29.65 -57.87 -4.55
CA LYS A 169 -30.60 -57.55 -3.46
C LYS A 169 -30.05 -58.04 -2.11
N GLY A 170 -29.87 -57.13 -1.16
CA GLY A 170 -29.40 -57.41 0.21
C GLY A 170 -27.87 -57.40 0.41
N SER A 171 -27.08 -57.08 -0.62
CA SER A 171 -25.63 -56.93 -0.48
C SER A 171 -25.25 -55.61 0.22
N LYS A 172 -24.14 -55.64 0.99
CA LYS A 172 -23.57 -54.43 1.61
C LYS A 172 -22.73 -53.68 0.59
N ILE A 173 -22.87 -52.37 0.56
CA ILE A 173 -22.07 -51.49 -0.31
C ILE A 173 -20.65 -51.39 0.26
N THR A 174 -19.66 -51.80 -0.53
CA THR A 174 -18.23 -51.75 -0.18
C THR A 174 -17.53 -50.60 -0.89
N LYS A 175 -16.40 -50.14 -0.33
CA LYS A 175 -15.56 -49.08 -0.92
C LYS A 175 -15.05 -49.45 -2.32
N ALA A 176 -14.75 -50.74 -2.55
CA ALA A 176 -14.33 -51.25 -3.85
C ALA A 176 -15.41 -51.07 -4.92
N TYR A 177 -16.67 -51.39 -4.59
CA TYR A 177 -17.80 -51.22 -5.51
C TYR A 177 -18.05 -49.74 -5.85
N LEU A 178 -17.97 -48.83 -4.87
CA LEU A 178 -18.12 -47.39 -5.13
C LEU A 178 -17.00 -46.82 -5.99
N THR A 179 -15.79 -47.40 -5.93
CA THR A 179 -14.66 -46.98 -6.76
C THR A 179 -14.80 -47.44 -8.22
N GLU A 180 -15.45 -48.59 -8.46
CA GLU A 180 -15.70 -49.11 -9.81
C GLU A 180 -16.86 -48.40 -10.53
N VAL A 181 -17.84 -47.89 -9.78
CA VAL A 181 -19.00 -47.21 -10.36
C VAL A 181 -18.70 -45.72 -10.57
N PRO A 182 -18.93 -45.16 -11.77
CA PRO A 182 -18.82 -43.72 -12.01
C PRO A 182 -19.70 -42.92 -11.04
N ARG A 183 -19.16 -41.81 -10.52
CA ARG A 183 -19.83 -40.97 -9.50
C ARG A 183 -21.25 -40.54 -9.89
N GLU A 184 -21.47 -40.27 -11.17
CA GLU A 184 -22.79 -39.91 -11.71
C GLU A 184 -23.87 -40.98 -11.48
N LYS A 185 -23.46 -42.25 -11.43
CA LYS A 185 -24.36 -43.40 -11.23
C LYS A 185 -24.57 -43.74 -9.75
N TRP A 186 -23.94 -43.04 -8.81
CA TRP A 186 -24.15 -43.27 -7.38
C TRP A 186 -25.57 -42.90 -6.93
N PHE A 187 -26.22 -41.98 -7.66
CA PHE A 187 -27.62 -41.60 -7.41
C PHE A 187 -28.64 -42.66 -7.84
N GLU A 188 -28.23 -43.66 -8.63
CA GLU A 188 -29.08 -44.77 -9.08
C GLU A 188 -29.08 -45.96 -8.11
N ILE A 189 -28.38 -45.84 -6.97
CA ILE A 189 -28.30 -46.89 -5.94
C ILE A 189 -29.54 -46.82 -5.05
N HIS A 190 -30.34 -47.89 -5.06
CA HIS A 190 -31.51 -48.00 -4.21
C HIS A 190 -31.16 -48.63 -2.86
N LEU A 191 -31.39 -47.89 -1.79
CA LEU A 191 -31.15 -48.31 -0.41
C LEU A 191 -32.43 -48.87 0.21
N LYS A 192 -32.28 -49.89 1.08
CA LYS A 192 -33.39 -50.45 1.87
C LYS A 192 -33.90 -49.49 2.96
N ASP A 193 -33.04 -48.56 3.39
CA ASP A 193 -33.35 -47.57 4.43
C ASP A 193 -34.04 -46.34 3.81
N THR A 194 -35.28 -46.07 4.21
CA THR A 194 -36.11 -44.96 3.71
C THR A 194 -35.53 -43.60 4.06
N ALA A 195 -34.84 -43.45 5.19
CA ALA A 195 -34.20 -42.19 5.59
C ALA A 195 -32.97 -41.89 4.73
N ALA A 196 -32.15 -42.89 4.47
CA ALA A 196 -30.94 -42.76 3.63
C ALA A 196 -31.29 -42.55 2.15
N SER A 197 -32.37 -43.18 1.67
CA SER A 197 -32.89 -42.96 0.30
C SER A 197 -33.36 -41.51 0.10
N LYS A 198 -34.07 -40.93 1.09
CA LYS A 198 -34.47 -39.51 1.07
C LYS A 198 -33.27 -38.57 1.07
N GLN A 199 -32.25 -38.85 1.88
CA GLN A 199 -31.01 -38.06 1.91
C GLN A 199 -30.24 -38.10 0.58
N LEU A 200 -30.27 -39.23 -0.12
CA LEU A 200 -29.65 -39.39 -1.44
C LEU A 200 -30.43 -38.62 -2.53
N GLU A 201 -31.76 -38.60 -2.45
CA GLU A 201 -32.61 -37.78 -3.32
C GLU A 201 -32.42 -36.28 -3.07
N ASP A 202 -32.34 -35.86 -1.80
CA ASP A 202 -32.09 -34.46 -1.42
C ASP A 202 -30.70 -34.00 -1.89
N ALA A 203 -29.68 -34.86 -1.77
CA ALA A 203 -28.34 -34.58 -2.30
C ALA A 203 -28.31 -34.46 -3.84
N ALA A 204 -29.09 -35.28 -4.55
CA ALA A 204 -29.24 -35.19 -6.01
C ALA A 204 -29.91 -33.86 -6.43
N LYS A 205 -30.95 -33.44 -5.71
CA LYS A 205 -31.61 -32.14 -5.92
C LYS A 205 -30.63 -30.99 -5.67
N GLN A 206 -29.86 -31.06 -4.58
CA GLN A 206 -28.86 -30.05 -4.24
C GLN A 206 -27.78 -29.93 -5.32
N LEU A 207 -27.28 -31.05 -5.85
CA LEU A 207 -26.29 -31.06 -6.94
C LEU A 207 -26.85 -30.39 -8.21
N LYS A 208 -28.11 -30.68 -8.56
CA LYS A 208 -28.77 -30.06 -9.71
C LYS A 208 -28.91 -28.55 -9.54
N THR A 209 -29.29 -28.09 -8.35
CA THR A 209 -29.38 -26.65 -8.03
C THR A 209 -28.00 -25.98 -8.15
N ILE A 210 -26.94 -26.59 -7.62
CA ILE A 210 -25.57 -26.05 -7.71
C ILE A 210 -25.12 -25.88 -9.16
N ARG A 211 -25.42 -26.86 -10.04
CA ARG A 211 -25.10 -26.78 -11.47
C ARG A 211 -25.85 -25.63 -12.16
N LEU A 212 -27.13 -25.50 -11.87
CA LEU A 212 -27.96 -24.42 -12.42
C LEU A 212 -27.50 -23.04 -11.94
N ASP A 213 -27.16 -22.93 -10.65
CA ASP A 213 -26.64 -21.69 -10.06
C ASP A 213 -25.28 -21.32 -10.64
N PHE A 214 -24.42 -22.31 -10.92
CA PHE A 214 -23.15 -22.12 -11.62
C PHE A 214 -23.37 -21.56 -13.03
N GLU A 215 -24.26 -22.14 -13.84
CA GLU A 215 -24.54 -21.65 -15.20
C GLU A 215 -25.06 -20.21 -15.17
N LYS A 216 -26.00 -19.91 -14.27
CA LYS A 216 -26.52 -18.55 -14.07
C LYS A 216 -25.43 -17.57 -13.63
N ALA A 217 -24.57 -17.97 -12.70
CA ALA A 217 -23.49 -17.14 -12.20
C ALA A 217 -22.43 -16.89 -13.29
N TYR A 218 -22.12 -17.90 -14.10
CA TYR A 218 -21.21 -17.77 -15.23
C TYR A 218 -21.76 -16.83 -16.29
N GLU A 219 -23.02 -16.99 -16.69
CA GLU A 219 -23.69 -16.12 -17.66
C GLU A 219 -23.74 -14.66 -17.15
N ALA A 220 -24.10 -14.47 -15.87
CA ALA A 220 -24.12 -13.15 -15.27
C ALA A 220 -22.73 -12.49 -15.22
N LYS A 221 -21.66 -13.25 -14.93
CA LYS A 221 -20.27 -12.73 -14.99
C LYS A 221 -19.84 -12.44 -16.43
N HIS A 222 -20.17 -13.33 -17.37
CA HIS A 222 -19.85 -13.16 -18.79
C HIS A 222 -20.47 -11.89 -19.35
N GLN A 223 -21.75 -11.64 -19.05
CA GLN A 223 -22.44 -10.41 -19.44
C GLN A 223 -21.79 -9.17 -18.84
N LYS A 224 -21.45 -9.18 -17.54
CA LYS A 224 -20.79 -8.05 -16.88
C LYS A 224 -19.42 -7.70 -17.47
N ILE A 225 -18.63 -8.70 -17.86
CA ILE A 225 -17.29 -8.49 -18.43
C ILE A 225 -17.40 -8.02 -19.90
N THR A 226 -18.38 -8.53 -20.64
CA THR A 226 -18.53 -8.20 -22.07
C THR A 226 -19.21 -6.85 -22.28
N GLN A 227 -20.12 -6.47 -21.37
CA GLN A 227 -20.88 -5.23 -21.41
C GLN A 227 -19.94 -4.02 -21.40
N SER A 228 -20.22 -3.05 -22.28
CA SER A 228 -19.47 -1.78 -22.32
C SER A 228 -19.79 -0.90 -21.12
N ASP A 229 -18.83 -0.08 -20.72
CA ASP A 229 -18.94 0.77 -19.54
C ASP A 229 -19.70 2.07 -19.83
N ASP A 230 -20.49 2.50 -18.85
CA ASP A 230 -21.14 3.81 -18.87
C ASP A 230 -20.16 4.90 -18.38
N LEU A 231 -19.50 5.56 -19.34
CA LEU A 231 -18.52 6.61 -19.08
C LEU A 231 -19.13 8.01 -19.19
N ALA A 232 -18.57 8.96 -18.41
CA ALA A 232 -19.00 10.36 -18.40
C ALA A 232 -19.03 11.00 -19.81
N PRO A 233 -19.95 11.93 -20.09
CA PRO A 233 -20.06 12.62 -21.38
C PRO A 233 -18.71 13.15 -21.90
N GLY A 234 -18.36 12.80 -23.14
CA GLY A 234 -17.12 13.21 -23.80
C GLY A 234 -15.90 12.37 -23.43
N VAL A 235 -16.03 11.35 -22.56
CA VAL A 235 -14.95 10.39 -22.29
C VAL A 235 -15.11 9.16 -23.18
N LEU A 236 -14.07 8.85 -23.94
CA LEU A 236 -14.06 7.70 -24.86
C LEU A 236 -13.53 6.44 -24.17
N LYS A 237 -12.44 6.59 -23.42
CA LYS A 237 -11.72 5.49 -22.78
C LYS A 237 -11.05 5.96 -21.50
N ILE A 238 -11.02 5.11 -20.48
CA ILE A 238 -10.29 5.34 -19.24
C ILE A 238 -9.34 4.15 -19.02
N VAL A 239 -8.07 4.43 -18.77
CA VAL A 239 -7.10 3.42 -18.38
C VAL A 239 -6.67 3.72 -16.95
N LYS A 240 -6.88 2.77 -16.05
CA LYS A 240 -6.40 2.80 -14.68
C LYS A 240 -5.20 1.87 -14.54
N VAL A 241 -4.12 2.40 -14.00
CA VAL A 241 -2.89 1.66 -13.73
C VAL A 241 -2.68 1.66 -12.22
N TYR A 242 -2.57 0.48 -11.63
CA TYR A 242 -2.28 0.32 -10.20
C TYR A 242 -0.78 0.08 -10.04
N LEU A 243 -0.13 0.98 -9.31
CA LEU A 243 1.29 0.93 -9.03
C LEU A 243 1.53 0.52 -7.58
N ALA A 244 2.19 -0.61 -7.36
CA ALA A 244 2.62 -1.02 -6.03
C ALA A 244 4.02 -0.46 -5.72
N VAL A 245 4.07 0.43 -4.75
CA VAL A 245 5.26 1.12 -4.28
C VAL A 245 5.67 0.50 -2.93
N LYS A 246 6.89 -0.04 -2.86
CA LYS A 246 7.47 -0.50 -1.60
C LYS A 246 8.21 0.65 -0.93
N ARG A 247 7.67 1.17 0.17
CA ARG A 247 8.28 2.27 0.92
C ARG A 247 8.99 1.76 2.15
N ARG A 248 10.32 1.80 2.10
CA ARG A 248 11.18 1.51 3.25
C ARG A 248 11.10 2.63 4.28
N VAL A 249 11.69 2.39 5.45
CA VAL A 249 11.82 3.42 6.48
C VAL A 249 13.01 4.30 6.15
N GLN A 250 12.86 5.61 6.32
CA GLN A 250 13.94 6.56 6.05
C GLN A 250 13.90 7.76 7.02
N PRO A 251 15.01 8.53 7.13
CA PRO A 251 15.02 9.77 7.88
C PRO A 251 13.92 10.74 7.42
N GLY A 252 13.21 11.34 8.38
CA GLY A 252 12.03 12.17 8.11
C GLY A 252 10.69 11.45 8.26
N ASP A 253 10.67 10.11 8.23
CA ASP A 253 9.46 9.35 8.51
C ASP A 253 9.05 9.48 9.97
N LYS A 254 7.73 9.48 10.20
CA LYS A 254 7.16 9.63 11.53
C LYS A 254 6.82 8.28 12.15
N MET A 255 7.37 8.04 13.35
CA MET A 255 7.13 6.86 14.16
C MET A 255 6.37 7.25 15.42
N ALA A 256 5.63 6.31 16.00
CA ALA A 256 4.95 6.52 17.28
C ALA A 256 4.82 5.22 18.08
N GLY A 257 4.99 5.32 19.38
CA GLY A 257 4.50 4.29 20.30
C GLY A 257 3.02 4.49 20.63
N ARG A 258 2.44 3.53 21.37
CA ARG A 258 1.02 3.56 21.78
C ARG A 258 0.73 4.63 22.85
N HIS A 259 1.75 5.13 23.54
CA HIS A 259 1.65 6.09 24.64
C HIS A 259 1.77 7.56 24.22
N GLY A 260 1.49 7.87 22.95
CA GLY A 260 1.57 9.23 22.41
C GLY A 260 3.00 9.77 22.22
N ASN A 261 4.01 8.94 22.44
CA ASN A 261 5.41 9.22 22.14
C ASN A 261 5.64 9.17 20.63
N LYS A 262 5.47 10.33 19.98
CA LYS A 262 5.75 10.53 18.55
C LYS A 262 7.19 11.02 18.36
N GLY A 263 7.85 10.50 17.35
CA GLY A 263 9.19 10.90 16.93
C GLY A 263 9.32 10.93 15.41
N VAL A 264 10.31 11.66 14.92
CA VAL A 264 10.73 11.60 13.52
C VAL A 264 12.09 10.90 13.51
N ILE A 265 12.30 9.99 12.58
CA ILE A 265 13.58 9.31 12.43
C ILE A 265 14.61 10.35 11.97
N SER A 266 15.64 10.58 12.76
CA SER A 266 16.71 11.53 12.45
C SER A 266 17.83 10.88 11.64
N MET A 267 18.21 9.66 12.00
CA MET A 267 19.31 8.92 11.39
C MET A 267 19.08 7.42 11.46
N ILE A 268 19.63 6.70 10.49
CA ILE A 268 19.75 5.24 10.48
C ILE A 268 21.24 4.94 10.57
N VAL A 269 21.64 4.26 11.64
CA VAL A 269 23.05 3.93 11.90
C VAL A 269 23.32 2.45 11.59
N PRO A 270 24.56 2.11 11.23
CA PRO A 270 25.01 0.71 11.16
C PRO A 270 24.84 -0.01 12.50
N VAL A 271 24.74 -1.34 12.45
CA VAL A 271 24.48 -2.17 13.65
C VAL A 271 25.67 -2.15 14.62
N GLU A 272 26.88 -2.05 14.10
CA GLU A 272 28.14 -1.96 14.86
C GLU A 272 28.27 -0.66 15.66
N ASP A 273 27.59 0.41 15.23
CA ASP A 273 27.58 1.70 15.91
C ASP A 273 26.55 1.76 17.05
N MET A 274 25.61 0.81 17.09
CA MET A 274 24.53 0.80 18.08
C MET A 274 25.05 0.38 19.46
N PRO A 275 24.51 0.97 20.54
CA PRO A 275 24.72 0.44 21.88
C PRO A 275 24.32 -1.03 21.96
N TYR A 276 25.13 -1.83 22.64
CA TYR A 276 24.91 -3.27 22.78
C TYR A 276 24.96 -3.72 24.24
N LEU A 277 24.26 -4.82 24.51
CA LEU A 277 24.21 -5.50 25.82
C LEU A 277 25.47 -6.33 26.06
N ALA A 278 25.70 -6.78 27.30
CA ALA A 278 26.88 -7.59 27.65
C ALA A 278 26.98 -8.93 26.89
N ASP A 279 25.87 -9.43 26.33
CA ASP A 279 25.81 -10.62 25.48
C ASP A 279 26.15 -10.33 24.00
N GLY A 280 26.42 -9.07 23.65
CA GLY A 280 26.70 -8.63 22.28
C GLY A 280 25.45 -8.24 21.49
N THR A 281 24.25 -8.36 22.06
CA THR A 281 23.00 -8.03 21.35
C THR A 281 22.88 -6.50 21.20
N PRO A 282 22.81 -5.96 19.96
CA PRO A 282 22.63 -4.54 19.73
C PRO A 282 21.18 -4.10 19.97
N VAL A 283 21.00 -2.83 20.34
CA VAL A 283 19.67 -2.21 20.45
C VAL A 283 19.15 -1.82 19.05
N ASP A 284 17.84 -1.92 18.82
CA ASP A 284 17.21 -1.54 17.53
C ASP A 284 16.91 -0.03 17.42
N VAL A 285 16.44 0.60 18.51
CA VAL A 285 15.98 2.00 18.53
C VAL A 285 16.43 2.69 19.83
N VAL A 286 17.01 3.88 19.71
CA VAL A 286 17.37 4.74 20.86
C VAL A 286 16.34 5.86 21.00
N LEU A 287 15.70 5.94 22.17
CA LEU A 287 14.73 6.99 22.49
C LEU A 287 15.29 7.97 23.53
N ASN A 288 14.89 9.24 23.43
CA ASN A 288 15.31 10.26 24.39
C ASN A 288 14.51 10.13 25.71
N PRO A 289 15.16 9.87 26.86
CA PRO A 289 14.48 9.71 28.15
C PRO A 289 13.81 10.99 28.64
N LEU A 290 14.27 12.17 28.22
CA LEU A 290 13.70 13.47 28.64
C LEU A 290 12.24 13.66 28.19
N GLY A 291 11.81 12.92 27.17
CA GLY A 291 10.42 12.97 26.68
C GLY A 291 9.41 12.35 27.64
N VAL A 292 9.84 11.46 28.55
CA VAL A 292 8.94 10.73 29.46
C VAL A 292 8.46 11.61 30.63
N PRO A 293 9.34 12.30 31.39
CA PRO A 293 8.90 13.10 32.53
C PRO A 293 8.02 14.27 32.12
N SER A 294 8.38 14.97 31.04
CA SER A 294 7.64 16.16 30.57
C SER A 294 6.23 15.83 30.07
N ARG A 295 6.01 14.64 29.51
CA ARG A 295 4.71 14.22 28.94
C ARG A 295 3.89 13.34 29.88
N MET A 296 4.45 12.97 31.04
CA MET A 296 3.82 12.12 32.06
C MET A 296 3.27 10.79 31.52
N ASN A 297 3.89 10.24 30.47
CA ASN A 297 3.47 9.00 29.83
C ASN A 297 4.36 7.82 30.27
N VAL A 298 4.33 7.54 31.59
CA VAL A 298 5.13 6.49 32.26
C VAL A 298 4.80 5.08 31.76
N GLY A 299 3.58 4.88 31.23
CA GLY A 299 3.16 3.59 30.67
C GLY A 299 4.12 3.00 29.63
N GLN A 300 4.83 3.84 28.86
CA GLN A 300 5.80 3.36 27.88
C GLN A 300 7.01 2.68 28.54
N VAL A 301 7.38 3.09 29.76
CA VAL A 301 8.47 2.48 30.53
C VAL A 301 8.01 1.13 31.08
N LEU A 302 6.79 1.06 31.62
CA LEU A 302 6.18 -0.18 32.08
C LEU A 302 6.02 -1.20 30.93
N GLU A 303 5.61 -0.73 29.75
CA GLU A 303 5.58 -1.53 28.52
C GLU A 303 6.96 -2.06 28.17
N THR A 304 8.00 -1.20 28.23
CA THR A 304 9.38 -1.58 27.90
C THR A 304 9.89 -2.68 28.85
N HIS A 305 9.65 -2.55 30.16
CA HIS A 305 10.05 -3.56 31.15
C HIS A 305 9.33 -4.90 30.95
N LEU A 306 8.01 -4.88 30.82
CA LEU A 306 7.23 -6.10 30.61
C LEU A 306 7.54 -6.75 29.25
N GLY A 307 7.78 -5.94 28.21
CA GLY A 307 8.21 -6.40 26.90
C GLY A 307 9.59 -7.06 26.92
N TRP A 308 10.50 -6.60 27.78
CA TRP A 308 11.79 -7.27 27.96
C TRP A 308 11.65 -8.64 28.63
N ALA A 309 10.88 -8.71 29.71
CA ALA A 309 10.55 -9.98 30.35
C ALA A 309 9.90 -10.96 29.36
N SER A 310 8.95 -10.48 28.56
CA SER A 310 8.29 -11.26 27.50
C SER A 310 9.27 -11.92 26.54
N LYS A 311 10.21 -11.14 26.00
CA LYS A 311 11.17 -11.65 25.01
C LYS A 311 12.13 -12.67 25.62
N GLU A 312 12.66 -12.40 26.80
CA GLU A 312 13.61 -13.30 27.47
C GLU A 312 12.95 -14.60 27.96
N LEU A 313 11.69 -14.55 28.45
CA LEU A 313 10.92 -15.76 28.74
C LEU A 313 10.73 -16.60 27.48
N GLY A 314 10.42 -15.96 26.34
CA GLY A 314 10.33 -16.65 25.05
C GLY A 314 11.66 -17.29 24.63
N ARG A 315 12.78 -16.57 24.81
CA ARG A 315 14.12 -17.10 24.53
C ARG A 315 14.44 -18.33 25.38
N LYS A 316 14.12 -18.32 26.68
CA LYS A 316 14.26 -19.49 27.56
C LYS A 316 13.41 -20.66 27.09
N ILE A 317 12.14 -20.43 26.73
CA ILE A 317 11.27 -21.47 26.17
C ILE A 317 11.90 -22.05 24.89
N GLY A 318 12.40 -21.20 23.99
CA GLY A 318 13.08 -21.64 22.77
C GLY A 318 14.29 -22.53 23.05
N GLN A 319 15.14 -22.13 24.01
CA GLN A 319 16.28 -22.94 24.45
C GLN A 319 15.85 -24.32 24.98
N MET A 320 14.76 -24.39 25.77
CA MET A 320 14.24 -25.67 26.27
C MET A 320 13.72 -26.57 25.13
N VAL A 321 13.05 -25.99 24.13
CA VAL A 321 12.55 -26.76 22.98
C VAL A 321 13.71 -27.22 22.08
N ASP A 322 14.72 -26.37 21.86
CA ASP A 322 15.90 -26.70 21.05
C ASP A 322 16.79 -27.74 21.73
N ALA A 323 16.84 -27.75 23.06
CA ALA A 323 17.48 -28.80 23.86
C ALA A 323 16.66 -30.12 23.90
N HIS A 324 15.50 -30.17 23.24
CA HIS A 324 14.58 -31.32 23.22
C HIS A 324 14.21 -31.81 24.63
N GLU A 325 13.99 -30.87 25.54
CA GLU A 325 13.58 -31.20 26.89
C GLU A 325 12.19 -31.86 26.92
N SER A 326 11.94 -32.66 27.96
CA SER A 326 10.66 -33.36 28.10
C SER A 326 9.47 -32.39 28.14
N SER A 327 8.36 -32.77 27.51
CA SER A 327 7.08 -32.04 27.51
C SER A 327 6.64 -31.63 28.93
N ARG A 328 6.93 -32.49 29.92
CA ARG A 328 6.67 -32.23 31.34
C ARG A 328 7.44 -31.02 31.89
N HIS A 329 8.72 -30.87 31.54
CA HIS A 329 9.54 -29.76 32.03
C HIS A 329 9.12 -28.44 31.40
N ILE A 330 8.87 -28.43 30.09
CA ILE A 330 8.33 -27.28 29.37
C ILE A 330 6.97 -26.87 29.95
N ARG A 331 6.08 -27.84 30.20
CA ARG A 331 4.77 -27.59 30.82
C ARG A 331 4.90 -26.98 32.22
N GLN A 332 5.85 -27.46 33.02
CA GLN A 332 6.09 -26.93 34.36
C GLN A 332 6.53 -25.46 34.29
N PHE A 333 7.48 -25.14 33.41
CA PHE A 333 7.94 -23.76 33.22
C PHE A 333 6.82 -22.84 32.71
N LEU A 334 6.05 -23.28 31.70
CA LEU A 334 4.89 -22.54 31.22
C LEU A 334 3.86 -22.34 32.33
N THR A 335 3.62 -23.35 33.16
CA THR A 335 2.68 -23.24 34.28
C THR A 335 3.15 -22.20 35.29
N THR A 336 4.44 -22.10 35.57
CA THR A 336 4.98 -21.02 36.41
C THR A 336 4.68 -19.65 35.81
N ILE A 337 4.87 -19.46 34.51
CA ILE A 337 4.60 -18.18 33.83
C ILE A 337 3.09 -17.84 33.88
N TYR A 338 2.23 -18.79 33.53
CA TYR A 338 0.77 -18.56 33.39
C TYR A 338 0.00 -18.62 34.73
N THR A 339 0.63 -19.03 35.82
CA THR A 339 0.04 -19.01 37.17
C THR A 339 0.36 -17.71 37.92
N GLU A 340 1.40 -17.01 37.48
CA GLU A 340 1.91 -15.80 38.11
C GLU A 340 1.14 -14.58 37.59
N GLY A 341 -0.02 -14.33 38.19
CA GLY A 341 -0.92 -13.22 37.86
C GLY A 341 -2.30 -13.38 38.48
N LYS A 342 -3.21 -12.43 38.20
CA LYS A 342 -4.59 -12.45 38.70
C LYS A 342 -5.41 -13.62 38.14
N THR A 343 -5.21 -13.96 36.88
CA THR A 343 -5.90 -15.05 36.17
C THR A 343 -4.97 -16.26 36.05
N LYS A 344 -5.38 -17.38 36.64
CA LYS A 344 -4.62 -18.64 36.58
C LYS A 344 -5.14 -19.50 35.43
N GLU A 345 -4.34 -19.61 34.38
CA GLU A 345 -4.68 -20.46 33.24
C GLU A 345 -4.28 -21.91 33.52
N ASN A 346 -5.17 -22.85 33.20
CA ASN A 346 -4.90 -24.27 33.42
C ASN A 346 -4.36 -24.94 32.15
N LEU A 347 -3.05 -25.19 32.14
CA LEU A 347 -2.36 -25.89 31.06
C LEU A 347 -2.49 -27.42 31.16
N SER A 348 -3.15 -27.99 32.17
CA SER A 348 -3.28 -29.45 32.33
C SER A 348 -4.21 -30.11 31.31
N SER A 349 -5.07 -29.35 30.64
CA SER A 349 -5.99 -29.83 29.60
C SER A 349 -5.31 -30.09 28.27
N LEU A 350 -4.14 -29.49 28.03
CA LEU A 350 -3.42 -29.59 26.76
C LEU A 350 -2.68 -30.93 26.66
N ASN A 351 -2.74 -31.54 25.48
CA ASN A 351 -1.92 -32.72 25.19
C ASN A 351 -0.44 -32.33 24.96
N ASP A 352 0.45 -33.31 24.91
CA ASP A 352 1.90 -33.04 24.82
C ASP A 352 2.32 -32.42 23.46
N GLU A 353 1.59 -32.73 22.39
CA GLU A 353 1.81 -32.16 21.05
C GLU A 353 1.37 -30.68 21.00
N GLU A 354 0.25 -30.36 21.64
CA GLU A 354 -0.28 -29.00 21.82
C GLU A 354 0.66 -28.16 22.68
N VAL A 355 1.21 -28.71 23.76
CA VAL A 355 2.21 -27.99 24.59
C VAL A 355 3.47 -27.69 23.80
N THR A 356 3.93 -28.64 22.99
CA THR A 356 5.12 -28.43 22.14
C THR A 356 4.85 -27.39 21.06
N THR A 357 3.66 -27.43 20.47
CA THR A 357 3.21 -26.43 19.48
C THR A 357 3.11 -25.03 20.10
N LEU A 358 2.52 -24.93 21.30
CA LEU A 358 2.45 -23.69 22.05
C LEU A 358 3.85 -23.16 22.37
N ALA A 359 4.75 -24.00 22.89
CA ALA A 359 6.11 -23.61 23.19
C ALA A 359 6.86 -23.12 21.96
N ASN A 360 6.67 -23.76 20.79
CA ASN A 360 7.21 -23.30 19.52
C ASN A 360 6.72 -21.91 19.11
N ASN A 361 5.43 -21.62 19.32
CA ASN A 361 4.88 -20.30 19.03
C ASN A 361 5.39 -19.21 19.99
N LEU A 362 5.70 -19.58 21.24
CA LEU A 362 6.18 -18.66 22.28
C LEU A 362 7.68 -18.36 22.22
N ARG A 363 8.43 -19.01 21.33
CA ARG A 363 9.90 -18.82 21.16
C ARG A 363 10.28 -17.35 20.94
N GLU A 364 9.46 -16.62 20.19
CA GLU A 364 9.71 -15.22 19.87
C GLU A 364 9.37 -14.25 21.00
N GLY A 365 8.71 -14.70 22.06
CA GLY A 365 8.28 -13.91 23.20
C GLY A 365 6.92 -14.36 23.73
N VAL A 366 6.73 -14.30 25.05
CA VAL A 366 5.44 -14.65 25.68
C VAL A 366 4.49 -13.46 25.58
N PRO A 367 3.36 -13.54 24.85
CA PRO A 367 2.45 -12.42 24.73
C PRO A 367 1.72 -12.17 26.05
N PHE A 368 1.85 -10.96 26.58
CA PHE A 368 1.11 -10.52 27.76
C PHE A 368 -0.11 -9.68 27.36
N ALA A 369 -1.19 -9.86 28.11
CA ALA A 369 -2.38 -9.02 28.04
C ALA A 369 -2.49 -8.21 29.33
N THR A 370 -2.44 -6.88 29.22
CA THR A 370 -2.69 -5.96 30.33
C THR A 370 -3.95 -5.15 30.02
N PRO A 371 -5.12 -5.54 30.56
CA PRO A 371 -6.37 -4.82 30.34
C PRO A 371 -6.29 -3.36 30.79
N VAL A 372 -7.11 -2.50 30.19
CA VAL A 372 -7.21 -1.09 30.59
C VAL A 372 -7.80 -1.03 31.99
N PHE A 373 -7.13 -0.31 32.91
CA PHE A 373 -7.49 -0.16 34.33
C PHE A 373 -7.44 -1.43 35.21
N ASP A 374 -7.18 -2.61 34.63
CA ASP A 374 -6.94 -3.86 35.36
C ASP A 374 -5.64 -4.53 34.89
N GLY A 375 -4.62 -3.71 34.61
CA GLY A 375 -3.34 -4.16 34.09
C GLY A 375 -2.44 -4.84 35.13
N ALA A 376 -1.27 -5.28 34.64
CA ALA A 376 -0.21 -5.80 35.49
C ALA A 376 0.32 -4.71 36.43
N SER A 377 0.46 -5.06 37.70
CA SER A 377 1.10 -4.25 38.73
C SER A 377 2.63 -4.27 38.57
N GLU A 378 3.31 -3.27 39.14
CA GLU A 378 4.77 -3.21 39.13
C GLU A 378 5.42 -4.46 39.76
N ALA A 379 4.81 -4.99 40.83
CA ALA A 379 5.29 -6.21 41.49
C ALA A 379 5.24 -7.42 40.56
N GLU A 380 4.14 -7.60 39.81
CA GLU A 380 4.02 -8.69 38.82
C GLU A 380 5.06 -8.53 37.70
N ILE A 381 5.32 -7.31 37.22
CA ILE A 381 6.37 -7.04 36.21
C ILE A 381 7.76 -7.42 36.75
N LYS A 382 8.07 -7.07 38.00
CA LYS A 382 9.33 -7.44 38.66
C LYS A 382 9.49 -8.95 38.79
N THR A 383 8.42 -9.66 39.17
CA THR A 383 8.45 -11.12 39.22
C THR A 383 8.70 -11.73 37.83
N MET A 384 8.07 -11.19 36.78
CA MET A 384 8.33 -11.64 35.40
C MET A 384 9.77 -11.39 34.96
N LEU A 385 10.35 -10.23 35.29
CA LEU A 385 11.76 -9.94 35.03
C LEU A 385 12.69 -10.92 35.78
N ALA A 386 12.40 -11.20 37.05
CA ALA A 386 13.16 -12.16 37.84
C ALA A 386 13.08 -13.59 37.25
N LEU A 387 11.89 -14.04 36.83
CA LEU A 387 11.71 -15.32 36.13
C LEU A 387 12.47 -15.36 34.79
N ALA A 388 12.54 -14.23 34.10
CA ALA A 388 13.34 -14.06 32.89
C ALA A 388 14.86 -14.03 33.17
N GLY A 389 15.30 -13.91 34.43
CA GLY A 389 16.71 -13.79 34.80
C GLY A 389 17.29 -12.40 34.54
N LEU A 390 16.42 -11.38 34.48
CA LEU A 390 16.77 -9.98 34.30
C LEU A 390 16.76 -9.23 35.64
N ALA A 391 17.36 -8.04 35.66
CA ALA A 391 17.29 -7.16 36.83
C ALA A 391 15.85 -6.63 37.05
N GLU A 392 15.43 -6.56 38.31
CA GLU A 392 14.07 -6.12 38.67
C GLU A 392 13.79 -4.64 38.37
N ASP A 393 14.84 -3.82 38.19
CA ASP A 393 14.72 -2.42 37.79
C ASP A 393 14.53 -2.23 36.28
N GLY A 394 14.63 -3.30 35.48
CA GLY A 394 14.50 -3.26 34.03
C GLY A 394 15.64 -2.50 33.35
N GLN A 395 16.81 -2.40 34.00
CA GLN A 395 17.99 -1.72 33.46
C GLN A 395 19.13 -2.71 33.20
N ALA A 396 19.97 -2.40 32.21
CA ALA A 396 21.22 -3.10 31.95
C ALA A 396 22.37 -2.14 31.71
N MET A 397 23.59 -2.64 31.94
CA MET A 397 24.79 -1.98 31.47
C MET A 397 24.90 -2.18 29.95
N LEU A 398 25.02 -1.06 29.24
CA LEU A 398 25.28 -1.03 27.81
C LEU A 398 26.74 -0.66 27.55
N TYR A 399 27.19 -0.97 26.34
CA TYR A 399 28.49 -0.57 25.80
C TYR A 399 28.26 0.25 24.53
N ASP A 400 29.07 1.28 24.33
CA ASP A 400 29.07 2.06 23.10
C ASP A 400 29.64 1.22 21.94
N GLY A 401 28.87 1.06 20.87
CA GLY A 401 29.28 0.30 19.68
C GLY A 401 30.54 0.85 19.01
N ARG A 402 30.76 2.17 19.08
CA ARG A 402 31.89 2.83 18.41
C ARG A 402 33.20 2.70 19.16
N THR A 403 33.15 2.88 20.48
CA THR A 403 34.36 2.92 21.32
C THR A 403 34.59 1.62 22.09
N GLY A 404 33.55 0.80 22.27
CA GLY A 404 33.55 -0.37 23.13
C GLY A 404 33.53 -0.04 24.63
N VAL A 405 33.46 1.24 25.01
CA VAL A 405 33.47 1.67 26.40
C VAL A 405 32.08 1.48 27.01
N GLN A 406 32.05 0.99 28.24
CA GLN A 406 30.84 0.83 29.02
C GLN A 406 30.24 2.20 29.39
N PHE A 407 28.92 2.35 29.33
CA PHE A 407 28.26 3.56 29.82
C PHE A 407 28.39 3.69 31.35
N ASP A 408 28.49 4.93 31.85
CA ASP A 408 28.68 5.22 33.28
C ASP A 408 27.50 4.77 34.16
N ARG A 409 26.30 4.65 33.59
CA ARG A 409 25.06 4.31 34.32
C ARG A 409 24.28 3.24 33.57
N PRO A 410 23.55 2.36 34.29
CA PRO A 410 22.65 1.42 33.66
C PRO A 410 21.52 2.16 32.95
N VAL A 411 21.11 1.63 31.81
CA VAL A 411 20.09 2.21 30.92
C VAL A 411 18.90 1.26 30.87
N THR A 412 17.70 1.82 30.83
CA THR A 412 16.48 1.02 30.61
C THR A 412 16.49 0.47 29.18
N VAL A 413 16.42 -0.85 29.07
CA VAL A 413 16.36 -1.58 27.80
C VAL A 413 15.08 -2.40 27.81
N GLY A 414 14.53 -2.68 26.63
CA GLY A 414 13.40 -3.58 26.51
C GLY A 414 12.67 -3.42 25.19
N TYR A 415 11.49 -4.03 25.12
CA TYR A 415 10.68 -4.06 23.90
C TYR A 415 9.47 -3.15 24.05
N MET A 416 9.41 -2.11 23.21
CA MET A 416 8.27 -1.21 23.08
C MET A 416 7.61 -1.44 21.72
N TYR A 417 6.28 -1.48 21.68
CA TYR A 417 5.55 -1.62 20.42
C TYR A 417 5.50 -0.30 19.66
N MET A 418 6.25 -0.23 18.56
CA MET A 418 6.40 0.95 17.71
C MET A 418 5.61 0.81 16.41
N MET A 419 5.01 1.91 15.95
CA MET A 419 4.23 1.98 14.73
C MET A 419 4.80 3.04 13.77
N LYS A 420 4.84 2.72 12.47
CA LYS A 420 5.10 3.67 11.39
C LYS A 420 3.79 4.38 11.05
N LEU A 421 3.77 5.71 11.17
CA LEU A 421 2.58 6.49 10.80
C LEU A 421 2.58 6.73 9.29
N ASN A 422 1.39 6.92 8.70
CA ASN A 422 1.22 7.30 7.29
C ASN A 422 1.63 8.77 7.00
N HIS A 423 2.63 9.26 7.72
CA HIS A 423 3.20 10.59 7.60
C HIS A 423 4.61 10.44 7.08
N LEU A 424 4.70 10.02 5.82
CA LEU A 424 5.95 9.70 5.14
C LEU A 424 6.61 10.97 4.62
N VAL A 425 7.93 10.99 4.61
CA VAL A 425 8.69 12.16 4.14
C VAL A 425 8.52 12.38 2.64
N ASP A 426 8.48 11.32 1.82
CA ASP A 426 8.33 11.42 0.36
C ASP A 426 7.03 12.12 -0.05
N ASP A 427 5.95 11.89 0.72
CA ASP A 427 4.66 12.53 0.45
C ASP A 427 4.71 14.02 0.79
N LYS A 428 5.54 14.42 1.77
CA LYS A 428 5.65 15.80 2.26
C LYS A 428 6.71 16.62 1.54
N MET A 429 7.73 15.98 0.97
CA MET A 429 8.76 16.68 0.22
C MET A 429 8.12 17.34 -1.01
N HIS A 430 8.30 18.64 -1.12
CA HIS A 430 7.81 19.45 -2.23
C HIS A 430 8.74 20.62 -2.47
N ALA A 431 9.24 20.74 -3.70
CA ALA A 431 10.11 21.81 -4.12
C ALA A 431 9.64 22.33 -5.48
N ARG A 432 9.76 23.64 -5.68
CA ARG A 432 9.39 24.32 -6.92
C ARG A 432 10.45 25.37 -7.24
N SER A 433 10.91 25.38 -8.49
CA SER A 433 11.64 26.50 -9.09
C SER A 433 10.65 27.39 -9.85
N THR A 434 10.23 26.94 -11.03
CA THR A 434 9.20 27.54 -11.88
C THR A 434 8.09 26.52 -12.14
N GLY A 435 6.91 26.97 -12.55
CA GLY A 435 5.81 26.06 -12.80
C GLY A 435 4.58 26.79 -13.33
N SER A 436 3.42 26.13 -13.25
CA SER A 436 2.16 26.71 -13.70
C SER A 436 1.71 27.88 -12.83
N TYR A 437 0.97 28.79 -13.45
CA TYR A 437 0.43 30.00 -12.84
C TYR A 437 -1.08 30.06 -13.00
N SER A 438 -1.74 30.74 -12.07
CA SER A 438 -3.17 31.03 -12.12
C SER A 438 -3.49 31.93 -13.31
N LEU A 439 -4.59 31.64 -14.02
CA LEU A 439 -5.03 32.45 -15.15
C LEU A 439 -5.44 33.86 -14.73
N VAL A 440 -6.08 33.99 -13.56
CA VAL A 440 -6.66 35.25 -13.10
C VAL A 440 -5.61 36.10 -12.39
N THR A 441 -4.96 35.54 -11.37
CA THR A 441 -4.05 36.30 -10.49
C THR A 441 -2.60 36.27 -10.95
N GLN A 442 -2.26 35.44 -11.96
CA GLN A 442 -0.87 35.21 -12.42
C GLN A 442 0.09 34.68 -11.35
N GLN A 443 -0.40 34.35 -10.16
CA GLN A 443 0.38 33.77 -9.06
C GLN A 443 0.70 32.29 -9.31
N PRO A 444 1.79 31.76 -8.73
CA PRO A 444 2.04 30.34 -8.63
C PRO A 444 0.80 29.57 -8.18
N LEU A 445 0.44 28.48 -8.87
CA LEU A 445 -0.64 27.61 -8.39
C LEU A 445 -0.34 27.07 -6.99
N GLY A 446 -1.38 26.66 -6.25
CA GLY A 446 -1.23 26.04 -4.93
C GLY A 446 -1.18 24.51 -4.99
N GLY A 447 -0.45 23.91 -4.03
CA GLY A 447 -0.47 22.46 -3.79
C GLY A 447 0.49 21.62 -4.63
N LYS A 448 0.94 20.49 -4.06
CA LYS A 448 1.93 19.58 -4.67
C LYS A 448 1.47 19.01 -6.02
N ALA A 449 0.18 18.67 -6.13
CA ALA A 449 -0.40 18.08 -7.36
C ALA A 449 -0.29 18.98 -8.59
N GLN A 450 -0.23 20.30 -8.39
CA GLN A 450 -0.08 21.30 -9.46
C GLN A 450 1.34 21.89 -9.51
N PHE A 451 2.28 21.25 -8.82
CA PHE A 451 3.65 21.75 -8.63
C PHE A 451 3.65 23.19 -8.10
N GLY A 452 2.84 23.43 -7.08
CA GLY A 452 2.49 24.76 -6.58
C GLY A 452 3.58 25.47 -5.78
N GLY A 453 3.46 26.78 -5.61
CA GLY A 453 4.35 27.56 -4.75
C GLY A 453 3.97 27.46 -3.26
N GLN A 454 4.93 27.74 -2.38
CA GLN A 454 4.64 27.97 -0.96
C GLN A 454 3.95 29.31 -0.79
N ARG A 455 2.96 29.37 0.12
CA ARG A 455 2.29 30.61 0.46
C ARG A 455 3.21 31.44 1.35
N PHE A 456 3.57 32.63 0.89
CA PHE A 456 4.22 33.66 1.69
C PHE A 456 3.13 34.62 2.17
N GLY A 457 2.81 34.58 3.47
CA GLY A 457 1.69 35.32 4.05
C GLY A 457 2.12 36.60 4.75
N GLU A 458 1.14 37.25 5.37
CA GLU A 458 1.32 38.52 6.10
C GLU A 458 2.33 38.41 7.24
N MET A 459 2.29 37.30 8.01
CA MET A 459 3.23 37.10 9.12
C MET A 459 4.67 36.94 8.63
N GLU A 460 4.89 36.28 7.49
CA GLU A 460 6.22 36.15 6.90
C GLU A 460 6.72 37.48 6.31
N VAL A 461 5.82 38.31 5.77
CA VAL A 461 6.14 39.68 5.34
C VAL A 461 6.64 40.52 6.52
N TRP A 462 5.90 40.53 7.64
CA TRP A 462 6.32 41.26 8.85
C TRP A 462 7.68 40.81 9.37
N ALA A 463 7.99 39.52 9.26
CA ALA A 463 9.30 39.02 9.63
C ALA A 463 10.41 39.66 8.78
N LEU A 464 10.25 39.76 7.46
CA LEU A 464 11.24 40.43 6.58
C LEU A 464 11.32 41.94 6.81
N GLU A 465 10.19 42.60 7.07
CA GLU A 465 10.13 44.02 7.40
C GLU A 465 10.90 44.31 8.70
N ALA A 466 10.75 43.46 9.72
CA ALA A 466 11.46 43.60 10.99
C ALA A 466 12.99 43.50 10.84
N TYR A 467 13.47 42.71 9.87
CA TYR A 467 14.90 42.64 9.53
C TYR A 467 15.38 43.79 8.63
N GLY A 468 14.48 44.60 8.07
CA GLY A 468 14.83 45.61 7.06
C GLY A 468 15.23 44.99 5.71
N ALA A 469 14.81 43.76 5.43
CA ALA A 469 15.17 43.01 4.22
C ALA A 469 14.32 43.45 3.00
N ALA A 470 14.39 44.74 2.64
CA ALA A 470 13.52 45.36 1.63
C ALA A 470 13.63 44.69 0.25
N TYR A 471 14.83 44.39 -0.23
CA TYR A 471 15.03 43.72 -1.53
C TYR A 471 14.48 42.30 -1.53
N THR A 472 14.68 41.54 -0.45
CA THR A 472 14.14 40.18 -0.29
C THR A 472 12.61 40.20 -0.28
N LEU A 473 12.01 41.16 0.40
CA LEU A 473 10.56 41.32 0.39
C LEU A 473 10.04 41.69 -1.00
N GLN A 474 10.71 42.63 -1.66
CA GLN A 474 10.33 43.09 -3.00
C GLN A 474 10.42 41.96 -4.03
N GLU A 475 11.46 41.11 -4.01
CA GLU A 475 11.52 39.96 -4.93
C GLU A 475 10.40 38.94 -4.67
N MET A 476 10.06 38.68 -3.40
CA MET A 476 9.03 37.70 -3.02
C MET A 476 7.64 38.15 -3.47
N LEU A 477 7.36 39.44 -3.37
CA LEU A 477 6.08 40.03 -3.76
C LEU A 477 5.94 40.32 -5.26
N THR A 478 7.03 40.33 -6.03
CA THR A 478 7.02 40.70 -7.46
C THR A 478 7.50 39.54 -8.34
N VAL A 479 8.80 39.48 -8.63
CA VAL A 479 9.41 38.58 -9.63
C VAL A 479 9.32 37.10 -9.28
N LYS A 480 9.12 36.73 -8.01
CA LYS A 480 8.87 35.34 -7.59
C LYS A 480 7.38 34.97 -7.57
N SER A 481 6.48 35.94 -7.75
CA SER A 481 5.04 35.77 -7.66
C SER A 481 4.34 36.11 -9.00
N ASP A 482 3.80 37.32 -9.13
CA ASP A 482 2.81 37.73 -10.12
C ASP A 482 3.30 38.84 -11.07
N ASP A 483 4.56 39.26 -11.00
CA ASP A 483 5.17 40.05 -12.07
C ASP A 483 5.52 39.15 -13.27
N VAL A 484 4.64 39.14 -14.27
CA VAL A 484 4.77 38.30 -15.48
C VAL A 484 6.02 38.63 -16.28
N THR A 485 6.38 39.91 -16.38
CA THR A 485 7.53 40.36 -17.18
C THR A 485 8.83 40.19 -16.39
N GLY A 486 8.82 40.60 -15.12
CA GLY A 486 9.95 40.53 -14.21
C GLY A 486 10.39 39.10 -13.95
N ARG A 487 9.47 38.14 -13.76
CA ARG A 487 9.83 36.72 -13.55
C ARG A 487 10.57 36.10 -14.75
N THR A 488 10.17 36.48 -15.97
CA THR A 488 10.77 35.96 -17.20
C THR A 488 12.17 36.53 -17.40
N LYS A 489 12.34 37.83 -17.14
CA LYS A 489 13.66 38.48 -17.16
C LYS A 489 14.57 37.93 -16.07
N MET A 490 14.07 37.81 -14.84
CA MET A 490 14.81 37.24 -13.72
C MET A 490 15.33 35.83 -14.04
N TYR A 491 14.50 34.98 -14.65
CA TYR A 491 14.94 33.64 -15.05
C TYR A 491 16.09 33.69 -16.07
N LYS A 492 15.99 34.55 -17.10
CA LYS A 492 17.07 34.75 -18.07
C LYS A 492 18.35 35.24 -17.40
N ASN A 493 18.25 36.29 -16.59
CA ASN A 493 19.38 36.87 -15.87
C ASN A 493 20.07 35.80 -14.99
N ILE A 494 19.32 34.97 -14.27
CA ILE A 494 19.88 33.88 -13.47
C ILE A 494 20.64 32.87 -14.34
N VAL A 495 20.10 32.50 -15.51
CA VAL A 495 20.76 31.59 -16.46
C VAL A 495 22.04 32.23 -17.03
N ASP A 496 22.00 33.53 -17.30
CA ASP A 496 23.13 34.32 -17.80
C ASP A 496 24.14 34.67 -16.68
N SER A 497 23.91 34.20 -15.44
CA SER A 497 24.72 34.50 -14.24
C SER A 497 24.76 35.99 -13.85
N GLU A 498 23.75 36.76 -14.27
CA GLU A 498 23.52 38.13 -13.85
C GLU A 498 22.47 38.16 -12.73
N HIS A 499 22.83 38.68 -11.55
CA HIS A 499 21.98 38.62 -10.36
C HIS A 499 21.41 40.00 -10.01
N TYR A 500 20.62 40.58 -10.91
CA TYR A 500 19.88 41.81 -10.66
C TYR A 500 18.40 41.65 -10.99
N MET A 501 17.56 42.42 -10.29
CA MET A 501 16.12 42.37 -10.44
C MET A 501 15.58 43.63 -11.10
N GLU A 502 14.70 43.45 -12.07
CA GLU A 502 13.85 44.50 -12.62
C GLU A 502 12.40 44.18 -12.23
N SER A 503 11.90 44.84 -11.19
CA SER A 503 10.52 44.66 -10.72
C SER A 503 9.59 45.70 -11.34
N SER A 504 8.43 45.25 -11.78
CA SER A 504 7.30 46.10 -12.17
C SER A 504 6.14 45.95 -11.18
N ILE A 505 4.98 46.54 -11.51
CA ILE A 505 3.78 46.49 -10.66
C ILE A 505 3.22 45.06 -10.67
N PRO A 506 2.94 44.45 -9.50
CA PRO A 506 2.29 43.15 -9.38
C PRO A 506 0.95 43.08 -10.13
N GLU A 507 0.67 41.95 -10.79
CA GLU A 507 -0.60 41.78 -11.51
C GLU A 507 -1.80 41.77 -10.58
N ALA A 508 -1.67 41.29 -9.33
CA ALA A 508 -2.74 41.38 -8.35
C ALA A 508 -3.16 42.84 -8.06
N PHE A 509 -2.20 43.78 -8.10
CA PHE A 509 -2.50 45.20 -7.93
C PHE A 509 -3.20 45.77 -9.18
N ASN A 510 -2.78 45.36 -10.38
CA ASN A 510 -3.48 45.72 -11.62
C ASN A 510 -4.94 45.23 -11.61
N VAL A 511 -5.17 43.98 -11.19
CA VAL A 511 -6.52 43.42 -11.04
C VAL A 511 -7.36 44.26 -10.07
N LEU A 512 -6.81 44.61 -8.90
CA LEU A 512 -7.48 45.47 -7.93
C LEU A 512 -7.87 46.82 -8.52
N ILE A 513 -6.98 47.47 -9.29
CA ILE A 513 -7.29 48.74 -9.97
C ILE A 513 -8.47 48.57 -10.93
N LYS A 514 -8.47 47.49 -11.72
CA LYS A 514 -9.56 47.21 -12.68
C LYS A 514 -10.88 46.91 -11.96
N GLU A 515 -10.84 46.19 -10.85
CA GLU A 515 -12.01 45.92 -10.01
C GLU A 515 -12.59 47.22 -9.41
N ILE A 516 -11.76 48.10 -8.86
CA ILE A 516 -12.20 49.41 -8.34
C ILE A 516 -12.80 50.27 -9.46
N ARG A 517 -12.15 50.35 -10.62
CA ARG A 517 -12.67 51.09 -11.79
C ARG A 517 -13.99 50.51 -12.31
N SER A 518 -14.20 49.21 -12.19
CA SER A 518 -15.47 48.56 -12.58
C SER A 518 -16.64 48.99 -11.70
N LEU A 519 -16.37 49.45 -10.47
CA LEU A 519 -17.34 50.08 -9.57
C LEU A 519 -17.61 51.56 -9.90
N ALA A 520 -17.09 52.06 -11.03
CA ALA A 520 -17.14 53.46 -11.45
C ALA A 520 -16.42 54.44 -10.50
N ILE A 521 -15.44 53.95 -9.73
CA ILE A 521 -14.56 54.78 -8.91
C ILE A 521 -13.31 55.11 -9.73
N ASN A 522 -12.99 56.40 -9.89
CA ASN A 522 -11.77 56.79 -10.60
C ASN A 522 -10.53 56.53 -9.71
N PHE A 523 -9.57 55.77 -10.22
CA PHE A 523 -8.31 55.46 -9.56
C PHE A 523 -7.21 55.49 -10.61
N ASP A 524 -6.29 56.44 -10.52
CA ASP A 524 -5.15 56.61 -11.42
C ASP A 524 -3.86 56.82 -10.61
N PHE A 525 -2.72 56.51 -11.22
CA PHE A 525 -1.42 56.90 -10.69
C PHE A 525 -1.22 58.40 -10.96
N GLU A 526 -0.73 59.14 -9.97
CA GLU A 526 -0.40 60.57 -10.11
C GLU A 526 0.82 60.82 -11.01
#